data_AF-A0A1V9WZF8-F1
#
_entry.id   AF-A0A1V9WZF8-F1
#
_cell.length_a   1.000
_cell.length_b   1.000
_cell.length_c   1.000
_cell.angle_alpha   90.00
_cell.angle_beta   90.00
_cell.angle_gamma   90.00
#
_symmetry.space_group_name_H-M   'P 1'
#
loop_
_entity.id
_entity.type
_entity.pdbx_description
1 polymer ?
#
loop_
_entity_poly.entity_id
_entity_poly.type
_entity_poly.pdbx_seq_one_letter_code
_entity_poly.pdbx_strand_id
1 'polypeptide(L)'
;MGSKLNVDTSMFRRAVWNYIHCLFGIRHDDYDYREVNELLDRNLKQYIKAVCCYPERVSKQHYDSVMREFKYSEKVHVTLMILEARMQAELLYALRALMRHTT
;
A
#
# COMPACT_ATOMS: atom_id res chain seq x y z
N MET A 1 11.33 -12.89 1.32
CA MET A 1 9.94 -13.15 1.70
C MET A 1 9.95 -14.00 2.95
N GLY A 2 10.04 -13.37 4.12
CA GLY A 2 10.31 -14.05 5.37
C GLY A 2 11.67 -14.77 5.34
N SER A 3 11.67 -16.07 5.63
CA SER A 3 12.86 -16.92 5.58
C SER A 3 13.30 -17.34 4.18
N LYS A 4 12.44 -17.17 3.15
CA LYS A 4 12.74 -17.59 1.78
C LYS A 4 13.51 -16.50 1.02
N LEU A 5 14.57 -16.94 0.33
CA LEU A 5 15.43 -16.13 -0.54
C LEU A 5 15.03 -16.30 -2.02
N ASN A 6 15.39 -15.33 -2.86
CA ASN A 6 15.20 -15.36 -4.32
C ASN A 6 13.75 -15.60 -4.79
N VAL A 7 12.78 -15.14 -4.02
CA VAL A 7 11.36 -15.15 -4.39
C VAL A 7 11.06 -13.85 -5.14
N ASP A 8 10.45 -13.92 -6.32
CA ASP A 8 9.90 -12.72 -6.94
C ASP A 8 8.69 -12.22 -6.13
N THR A 9 8.80 -10.98 -5.67
CA THR A 9 7.78 -10.30 -4.85
C THR A 9 7.05 -9.20 -5.64
N SER A 10 7.29 -9.09 -6.95
CA SER A 10 6.71 -8.08 -7.83
C SER A 10 5.18 -8.01 -7.70
N MET A 11 4.50 -9.16 -7.74
CA MET A 11 3.03 -9.25 -7.61
C MET A 11 2.53 -8.71 -6.27
N PHE A 12 3.14 -9.14 -5.15
CA PHE A 12 2.78 -8.66 -3.82
C PHE A 12 2.99 -7.15 -3.70
N ARG A 13 4.13 -6.65 -4.19
CA ARG A 13 4.44 -5.21 -4.16
C ARG A 13 3.45 -4.41 -5.02
N ARG A 14 3.10 -4.90 -6.21
CA ARG A 14 2.11 -4.26 -7.08
C ARG A 14 0.72 -4.26 -6.43
N ALA A 15 0.32 -5.34 -5.77
CA ALA A 15 -0.94 -5.42 -5.03
C ALA A 15 -1.00 -4.40 -3.88
N VAL A 16 0.07 -4.25 -3.09
CA VAL A 16 0.16 -3.21 -2.04
C VAL A 16 -0.02 -1.82 -2.65
N TRP A 17 0.75 -1.50 -3.69
CA TRP A 17 0.71 -0.18 -4.35
C TRP A 17 -0.68 0.14 -4.91
N ASN A 18 -1.26 -0.80 -5.65
CA ASN A 18 -2.55 -0.62 -6.30
C ASN A 18 -3.71 -0.59 -5.31
N TYR A 19 -3.62 -1.32 -4.19
CA TYR A 19 -4.58 -1.21 -3.10
C TYR A 19 -4.55 0.19 -2.48
N ILE A 20 -3.38 0.77 -2.24
CA ILE A 20 -3.25 2.14 -1.71
C ILE A 20 -3.85 3.15 -2.69
N HIS A 21 -3.48 3.10 -3.97
CA HIS A 21 -4.08 3.95 -5.00
C HIS A 21 -5.60 3.81 -5.06
N CYS A 22 -6.13 2.59 -4.91
CA CYS A 22 -7.57 2.34 -4.84
C CYS A 22 -8.23 3.00 -3.62
N LEU A 23 -7.57 3.06 -2.47
CA LEU A 23 -8.07 3.79 -1.29
C LEU A 23 -8.23 5.29 -1.58
N PHE A 24 -7.37 5.85 -2.43
CA PHE A 24 -7.43 7.25 -2.88
C PHE A 24 -8.30 7.45 -4.14
N GLY A 25 -8.94 6.40 -4.66
CA GLY A 25 -9.83 6.50 -5.82
C GLY A 25 -9.13 6.45 -7.19
N ILE A 26 -7.86 6.05 -7.25
CA ILE A 26 -7.12 5.82 -8.49
C ILE A 26 -7.21 4.34 -8.86
N ARG A 27 -7.74 4.05 -10.05
CA ARG A 27 -7.87 2.70 -10.58
C ARG A 27 -7.00 2.52 -11.83
N HIS A 28 -6.23 1.44 -11.85
CA HIS A 28 -5.42 1.05 -13.01
C HIS A 28 -6.19 0.02 -13.84
N ASP A 29 -6.48 0.36 -15.09
CA ASP A 29 -7.34 -0.46 -15.96
C ASP A 29 -6.66 -1.75 -16.43
N ASP A 30 -5.33 -1.82 -16.40
CA ASP A 30 -4.53 -2.99 -16.76
C ASP A 30 -4.29 -3.97 -15.60
N TYR A 31 -4.91 -3.73 -14.44
CA TYR A 31 -4.66 -4.49 -13.21
C TYR A 31 -5.87 -5.28 -12.71
N ASP A 32 -5.68 -6.57 -12.42
CA ASP A 32 -6.72 -7.42 -11.83
C ASP A 32 -6.79 -7.22 -10.31
N TYR A 33 -7.78 -6.46 -9.86
CA TYR A 33 -7.99 -6.18 -8.43
C TYR A 33 -8.41 -7.40 -7.60
N ARG A 34 -8.69 -8.56 -8.21
CA ARG A 34 -8.85 -9.82 -7.46
C ARG A 34 -7.55 -10.22 -6.75
N GLU A 35 -6.40 -9.94 -7.35
CA GLU A 35 -5.08 -10.21 -6.77
C GLU A 35 -4.88 -9.54 -5.40
N VAL A 36 -5.47 -8.37 -5.18
CA VAL A 36 -5.43 -7.67 -3.88
C VAL A 36 -6.11 -8.49 -2.79
N ASN A 37 -7.16 -9.24 -3.11
CA ASN A 37 -7.84 -10.13 -2.17
C ASN A 37 -7.09 -11.42 -1.92
N GLU A 38 -6.36 -11.91 -2.92
CA GLU A 38 -5.56 -13.12 -2.82
C GLU A 38 -4.25 -12.90 -2.06
N LEU A 39 -3.60 -11.75 -2.28
CA LEU A 39 -2.25 -11.47 -1.76
C LEU A 39 -2.24 -10.67 -0.45
N LEU A 40 -3.26 -9.84 -0.19
CA LEU A 40 -3.34 -9.03 1.03
C LEU A 40 -4.48 -9.53 1.92
N ASP A 41 -4.10 -10.14 3.03
CA ASP A 41 -5.06 -10.55 4.05
C ASP A 41 -5.80 -9.35 4.67
N ARG A 42 -6.90 -9.64 5.38
CA ARG A 42 -7.75 -8.60 5.98
C ARG A 42 -6.99 -7.72 6.97
N ASN A 43 -6.09 -8.28 7.77
CA ASN A 43 -5.36 -7.54 8.80
C ASN A 43 -4.36 -6.59 8.16
N LEU A 44 -3.65 -7.06 7.12
CA LEU A 44 -2.72 -6.25 6.33
C LEU A 44 -3.45 -5.11 5.62
N LYS A 45 -4.63 -5.36 5.04
CA LYS A 45 -5.46 -4.30 4.44
C LYS A 45 -5.89 -3.25 5.44
N GLN A 46 -6.29 -3.67 6.64
CA GLN A 46 -6.68 -2.76 7.72
C GLN A 46 -5.48 -1.95 8.21
N TYR A 47 -4.32 -2.59 8.37
CA TYR A 47 -3.08 -1.93 8.74
C TYR A 47 -2.64 -0.90 7.69
N ILE A 48 -2.60 -1.28 6.41
CA ILE A 48 -2.30 -0.37 5.30
C ILE A 48 -3.25 0.83 5.33
N LYS A 49 -4.55 0.59 5.45
CA LYS A 49 -5.55 1.67 5.51
C LYS A 49 -5.37 2.57 6.73
N ALA A 50 -5.07 2.00 7.89
CA ALA A 50 -4.81 2.77 9.10
C ALA A 50 -3.56 3.64 8.96
N VAL A 51 -2.44 3.09 8.47
CA VAL A 51 -1.20 3.85 8.25
C VAL A 51 -1.38 4.93 7.18
N CYS A 52 -2.09 4.64 6.08
CA CYS A 52 -2.35 5.61 5.02
C CYS A 52 -3.23 6.77 5.50
N CYS A 53 -4.38 6.47 6.11
CA CYS A 53 -5.48 7.41 6.28
C CYS A 53 -5.66 7.93 7.71
N TYR A 54 -5.21 7.17 8.71
CA TYR A 54 -5.35 7.49 10.14
C TYR A 54 -4.09 7.12 10.94
N PRO A 55 -2.90 7.59 10.52
CA PRO A 55 -1.63 7.18 11.13
C PRO A 55 -1.59 7.46 12.64
N GLU A 56 -2.31 8.47 13.12
CA GLU A 56 -2.45 8.82 14.54
C GLU A 56 -3.13 7.73 15.39
N ARG A 57 -3.86 6.79 14.76
CA ARG A 57 -4.56 5.69 15.42
C ARG A 57 -3.76 4.38 15.39
N VAL A 58 -2.61 4.36 14.72
CA VAL A 58 -1.79 3.16 14.61
C VAL A 58 -1.07 2.92 15.93
N SER A 59 -1.20 1.70 16.45
CA SER A 59 -0.55 1.26 17.68
C SER A 59 0.41 0.10 17.40
N LYS A 60 1.31 -0.19 18.35
CA LYS A 60 2.22 -1.33 18.27
C LYS A 60 1.50 -2.65 18.06
N GLN A 61 0.32 -2.83 18.68
CA GLN A 61 -0.50 -4.03 18.52
C GLN A 61 -0.92 -4.26 17.06
N HIS A 62 -1.28 -3.20 16.33
CA HIS A 62 -1.59 -3.30 14.91
C HIS A 62 -0.38 -3.78 14.11
N TYR A 63 0.81 -3.22 14.38
CA TYR A 63 2.08 -3.61 13.75
C TYR A 63 2.46 -5.07 14.03
N ASP A 64 2.31 -5.52 15.28
CA ASP A 64 2.64 -6.89 15.69
C ASP A 64 1.65 -7.91 15.12
N SER A 65 0.40 -7.51 14.88
CA SER A 65 -0.66 -8.40 14.38
C SER A 65 -0.51 -8.79 12.91
N VAL A 66 0.20 -8.00 12.10
CA VAL A 66 0.35 -8.19 10.64
C VAL A 66 1.73 -8.73 10.24
N MET A 67 1.81 -9.37 9.07
CA MET A 67 3.07 -9.83 8.46
C MET A 67 3.95 -10.61 9.46
N ARG A 68 3.36 -11.54 10.22
CA ARG A 68 4.01 -12.20 11.38
C ARG A 68 5.23 -13.02 11.00
N GLU A 69 5.26 -13.56 9.78
CA GLU A 69 6.38 -14.36 9.26
C GLU A 69 7.44 -13.52 8.54
N PHE A 70 7.22 -12.21 8.43
CA PHE A 70 8.11 -11.30 7.71
C PHE A 70 9.14 -10.74 8.68
N LYS A 71 10.32 -10.42 8.14
CA LYS A 71 11.36 -9.70 8.87
C LYS A 71 10.91 -8.27 9.15
N TYR A 72 11.43 -7.66 10.22
CA TYR A 72 11.18 -6.25 10.53
C TYR A 72 11.56 -5.32 9.36
N SER A 73 12.64 -5.62 8.64
CA SER A 73 13.04 -4.89 7.44
C SER A 73 11.99 -4.95 6.32
N GLU A 74 11.32 -6.09 6.15
CA GLU A 74 10.24 -6.25 5.17
C GLU A 74 8.98 -5.47 5.61
N LYS A 75 8.67 -5.43 6.91
CA LYS A 75 7.59 -4.57 7.42
C LYS A 75 7.87 -3.09 7.16
N VAL A 76 9.09 -2.63 7.42
CA VAL A 76 9.52 -1.26 7.11
C VAL A 76 9.45 -0.99 5.61
N HIS A 77 9.84 -1.95 4.77
CA HIS A 77 9.73 -1.84 3.32
C HIS A 77 8.27 -1.60 2.87
N VAL A 78 7.31 -2.34 3.42
CA VAL A 78 5.88 -2.10 3.15
C VAL A 78 5.45 -0.70 3.60
N THR A 79 5.92 -0.23 4.76
CA THR A 79 5.65 1.14 5.23
C THR A 79 6.21 2.21 4.28
N LEU A 80 7.40 2.02 3.71
CA LEU A 80 7.95 2.92 2.70
C LEU A 80 7.07 2.96 1.45
N MET A 81 6.60 1.80 0.98
CA MET A 81 5.68 1.74 -0.15
C MET A 81 4.36 2.46 0.13
N ILE A 82 3.84 2.34 1.36
CA ILE A 82 2.65 3.05 1.81
C ILE A 82 2.84 4.57 1.68
N LEU A 83 3.95 5.09 2.17
CA LEU A 83 4.27 6.51 2.13
C LEU A 83 4.36 7.02 0.69
N GLU A 84 5.13 6.35 -0.16
CA GLU A 84 5.37 6.78 -1.55
C GLU A 84 4.11 6.73 -2.41
N ALA A 85 3.33 5.65 -2.32
CA ALA A 85 2.08 5.51 -3.08
C ALA A 85 1.03 6.54 -2.65
N ARG A 86 0.95 6.84 -1.35
CA ARG A 86 0.09 7.91 -0.84
C ARG A 86 0.51 9.28 -1.40
N MET A 87 1.79 9.61 -1.30
CA MET A 87 2.32 10.89 -1.80
C MET A 87 2.08 11.04 -3.31
N GLN A 88 2.32 9.97 -4.08
CA GLN A 88 2.05 9.98 -5.52
C GLN A 88 0.57 10.26 -5.83
N ALA A 89 -0.36 9.59 -5.14
CA ALA A 89 -1.79 9.80 -5.36
C ALA A 89 -2.21 11.24 -5.05
N GLU A 90 -1.79 11.79 -3.91
CA GLU A 90 -2.07 13.16 -3.50
C GLU A 90 -1.50 14.19 -4.50
N LEU A 91 -0.25 14.00 -4.93
CA LEU A 91 0.41 14.86 -5.92
C LEU A 91 -0.30 14.81 -7.28
N LEU A 92 -0.72 13.64 -7.74
CA LEU A 92 -1.45 13.50 -9.00
C LEU A 92 -2.77 14.29 -8.98
N TYR A 93 -3.51 14.24 -7.87
CA TYR A 93 -4.74 15.03 -7.74
C TYR A 93 -4.45 16.54 -7.71
N ALA A 94 -3.43 16.97 -6.97
CA ALA A 94 -3.04 18.39 -6.91
C ALA A 94 -2.59 18.92 -8.29
N LEU A 95 -1.70 18.19 -8.98
CA LEU A 95 -1.21 18.56 -10.31
C LEU A 95 -2.33 18.56 -11.35
N ARG A 96 -3.27 17.61 -11.29
CA ARG A 96 -4.46 17.60 -12.15
C ARG A 96 -5.32 18.84 -11.94
N ALA A 97 -5.50 19.28 -10.69
CA ALA A 97 -6.24 20.50 -10.39
C ALA A 97 -5.53 21.75 -10.94
N LEU A 98 -4.20 21.83 -10.79
CA LEU A 98 -3.39 22.90 -11.38
C LEU A 98 -3.53 22.96 -12.90
N MET A 99 -3.38 21.82 -13.59
CA MET A 99 -3.50 21.74 -15.05
C MET A 99 -4.87 22.22 -15.54
N ARG A 100 -5.95 21.86 -14.82
CA ARG A 100 -7.34 22.29 -15.13
C ARG A 100 -7.61 23.77 -14.86
N HIS A 101 -6.78 24.42 -14.04
CA HIS A 101 -6.87 25.85 -13.82
C HIS A 101 -6.09 26.62 -14.89
N THR A 102 -4.96 26.07 -15.33
CA THR A 102 -4.07 26.70 -16.33
C THR A 102 -4.54 26.54 -17.78
N THR A 103 -5.43 25.59 -18.05
CA THR A 103 -6.01 25.30 -19.37
C THR A 103 -7.51 25.46 -19.31
#